data_AF-A0A1A0VIR3-F1
#
_entry.id   AF-A0A1A0VIR3-F1
#
_cell.length_a   1.000
_cell.length_b   1.000
_cell.length_c   1.000
_cell.angle_alpha   90.00
_cell.angle_beta   90.00
_cell.angle_gamma   90.00
#
_symmetry.space_group_name_H-M   'P 1'
#
loop_
_entity.id
_entity.type
_entity.pdbx_description
1 polymer ?
#
loop_
_entity_poly.entity_id
_entity_poly.type
_entity_poly.pdbx_seq_one_letter_code
_entity_poly.pdbx_strand_id
1 'polypeptide(L)'
;MKKSAGVLFSGLAVGLALVGCSPAITGGDTKCKDFIGQDEKTQDEAVSKMLKDEKGNDPAQLEITGTRMAVQAFCQTVGKQDSKIKEAPHLS
;
A
#
# COMPACT_ATOMS: atom_id res chain seq x y z
N MET A 1 47.60 -9.67 -13.65
CA MET A 1 47.04 -10.86 -14.35
C MET A 1 45.56 -10.99 -14.01
N LYS A 2 44.69 -10.64 -14.97
CA LYS A 2 43.39 -11.25 -15.30
C LYS A 2 42.76 -12.23 -14.28
N LYS A 3 41.54 -11.94 -13.82
CA LYS A 3 40.36 -12.81 -14.00
C LYS A 3 39.07 -12.00 -14.01
N SER A 4 38.47 -11.97 -15.19
CA SER A 4 37.11 -11.51 -15.49
C SER A 4 36.09 -12.59 -15.09
N ALA A 5 34.98 -12.18 -14.50
CA ALA A 5 33.67 -12.85 -14.54
C ALA A 5 32.68 -11.74 -14.13
N GLY A 6 31.84 -11.16 -14.99
CA GLY A 6 31.04 -11.83 -15.99
C GLY A 6 29.79 -12.40 -15.35
N VAL A 7 28.88 -11.52 -14.88
CA VAL A 7 27.50 -11.89 -14.56
C VAL A 7 26.60 -10.91 -15.30
N LEU A 8 26.12 -11.38 -16.46
CA LEU A 8 25.01 -10.79 -17.20
C LEU A 8 23.72 -11.31 -16.56
N PHE A 9 23.01 -10.47 -15.80
CA PHE A 9 21.58 -10.69 -15.50
C PHE A 9 20.78 -9.74 -16.38
N SER A 10 20.37 -10.23 -17.54
CA SER A 10 19.27 -9.64 -18.31
C SER A 10 17.96 -10.17 -17.76
N GLY A 11 17.05 -9.25 -17.41
CA GLY A 11 15.61 -9.52 -17.37
C GLY A 11 15.05 -10.20 -16.12
N LEU A 12 14.84 -9.43 -15.05
CA LEU A 12 13.62 -9.55 -14.25
C LEU A 12 13.23 -8.13 -13.84
N ALA A 13 11.97 -7.77 -14.07
CA ALA A 13 11.44 -6.43 -13.93
C ALA A 13 11.87 -5.77 -12.60
N VAL A 14 12.49 -4.59 -12.71
CA VAL A 14 12.48 -3.57 -11.65
C VAL A 14 11.01 -3.15 -11.54
N GLY A 15 10.28 -3.88 -10.71
CA GLY A 15 8.86 -3.71 -10.49
C GLY A 15 8.60 -3.70 -9.00
N LEU A 16 8.28 -2.50 -8.51
CA LEU A 16 7.67 -2.18 -7.23
C LEU A 16 8.67 -2.00 -6.07
N ALA A 17 8.75 -0.86 -5.41
CA ALA A 17 7.95 0.33 -5.52
C ALA A 17 8.80 1.53 -5.16
N LEU A 18 8.37 2.66 -5.70
CA LEU A 18 8.57 3.97 -5.14
C LEU A 18 8.19 3.92 -3.66
N VAL A 19 9.10 3.51 -2.77
CA VAL A 19 9.10 3.95 -1.38
C VAL A 19 9.50 5.42 -1.39
N GLY A 20 8.68 6.23 -2.06
CA GLY A 20 8.70 7.66 -1.88
C GLY A 20 8.53 7.87 -0.39
N CYS A 21 9.52 8.50 0.22
CA CYS A 21 9.59 8.84 1.63
C CYS A 21 8.48 9.83 2.03
N SER A 22 7.21 9.48 1.80
CA SER A 22 6.06 10.05 2.51
C SER A 22 6.03 9.32 3.85
N PRO A 23 6.45 9.96 4.96
CA PRO A 23 6.61 9.31 6.26
C PRO A 23 5.31 8.72 6.86
N ALA A 24 4.18 8.86 6.16
CA ALA A 24 2.86 8.41 6.60
C ALA A 24 2.38 7.08 5.98
N ILE A 25 2.96 6.61 4.86
CA ILE A 25 2.38 5.48 4.10
C ILE A 25 3.05 4.16 4.48
N THR A 26 2.50 3.54 5.52
CA THR A 26 2.95 2.24 6.04
C THR A 26 2.05 1.09 5.57
N GLY A 27 1.31 1.29 4.47
CA GLY A 27 0.35 0.31 3.97
C GLY A 27 -0.75 0.06 5.01
N GLY A 28 -1.01 -1.22 5.31
CA GLY A 28 -2.03 -1.62 6.27
C GLY A 28 -1.86 -1.06 7.70
N ASP A 29 -0.63 -0.69 8.09
CA ASP A 29 -0.34 -0.10 9.40
C ASP A 29 -0.55 1.42 9.46
N THR A 30 -1.01 2.04 8.37
CA THR A 30 -1.36 3.47 8.35
C THR A 30 -2.49 3.71 9.34
N LYS A 31 -2.37 4.76 10.16
CA LYS A 31 -3.43 5.09 11.14
C LYS A 31 -4.57 5.82 10.47
N CYS A 32 -5.79 5.64 10.98
CA CYS A 32 -6.98 6.30 10.48
C CYS A 32 -6.86 7.84 10.43
N LYS A 33 -6.28 8.46 11.46
CA LYS A 33 -6.06 9.92 11.48
C LYS A 33 -5.15 10.39 10.35
N ASP A 34 -4.13 9.58 10.03
CA ASP A 34 -3.12 9.92 9.04
C ASP A 34 -3.72 9.69 7.65
N PHE A 35 -4.44 8.58 7.46
CA PHE A 35 -5.13 8.19 6.23
C PHE A 35 -6.18 9.21 5.77
N ILE A 36 -7.11 9.60 6.66
CA ILE A 36 -8.18 10.56 6.34
C ILE A 36 -7.61 11.95 6.02
N GLY A 37 -6.44 12.29 6.58
CA GLY A 37 -5.75 13.55 6.31
C GLY A 37 -4.98 13.61 4.99
N GLN A 38 -4.81 12.48 4.29
CA GLN A 38 -4.13 12.43 2.98
C GLN A 38 -5.09 12.73 1.83
N ASP A 39 -4.56 13.12 0.68
CA ASP A 39 -5.31 13.16 -0.58
C ASP A 39 -5.63 11.76 -1.11
N GLU A 40 -6.58 11.67 -2.05
CA GLU A 40 -7.09 10.41 -2.59
C GLU A 40 -5.98 9.53 -3.18
N LYS A 41 -5.01 10.11 -3.89
CA LYS A 41 -3.95 9.34 -4.53
C LYS A 41 -3.07 8.67 -3.47
N THR A 42 -2.73 9.41 -2.42
CA THR A 42 -1.93 8.86 -1.32
C THR A 42 -2.71 7.83 -0.50
N GLN A 43 -4.03 7.99 -0.36
CA GLN A 43 -4.89 6.94 0.21
C GLN A 43 -4.88 5.67 -0.65
N ASP A 44 -4.94 5.81 -1.97
CA ASP A 44 -4.85 4.67 -2.91
C ASP A 44 -3.52 3.95 -2.83
N GLU A 45 -2.41 4.67 -2.67
CA GLU A 45 -1.09 4.07 -2.48
C GLU A 45 -1.04 3.25 -1.18
N ALA A 46 -1.61 3.77 -0.08
CA ALA A 46 -1.69 3.05 1.20
C ALA A 46 -2.54 1.77 1.08
N VAL A 47 -3.71 1.86 0.45
CA VAL A 47 -4.63 0.73 0.26
C VAL A 47 -4.06 -0.29 -0.72
N SER A 48 -3.47 0.16 -1.83
CA SER A 48 -2.83 -0.71 -2.81
C SER A 48 -1.70 -1.50 -2.16
N LYS A 49 -0.86 -0.83 -1.34
CA LYS A 49 0.17 -1.50 -0.57
C LYS A 49 -0.42 -2.49 0.44
N MET A 50 -1.46 -2.12 1.18
CA MET A 50 -2.15 -3.01 2.13
C MET A 50 -2.64 -4.29 1.45
N LEU A 51 -3.44 -4.14 0.39
CA LEU A 51 -4.00 -5.27 -0.36
C LEU A 51 -2.90 -6.14 -0.98
N LYS A 52 -1.82 -5.52 -1.48
CA LYS A 52 -0.67 -6.24 -2.03
C LYS A 52 0.08 -7.03 -0.96
N ASP A 53 0.34 -6.42 0.20
CA ASP A 53 1.03 -7.08 1.31
C ASP A 53 0.20 -8.28 1.83
N GLU A 54 -1.13 -8.23 1.73
CA GLU A 54 -2.04 -9.32 2.13
C GLU A 54 -2.21 -10.42 1.06
N LYS A 55 -2.43 -10.03 -0.21
CA LYS A 55 -2.70 -10.99 -1.31
C LYS A 55 -1.43 -11.53 -1.98
N GLY A 56 -0.32 -10.81 -1.88
CA GLY A 56 0.95 -11.13 -2.55
C GLY A 56 1.02 -10.76 -4.04
N ASN A 57 -0.01 -10.11 -4.59
CA ASN A 57 -0.06 -9.62 -5.98
C ASN A 57 -0.63 -8.19 -6.04
N ASP A 58 -0.50 -7.54 -7.20
CA ASP A 58 -1.04 -6.20 -7.40
C ASP A 58 -2.58 -6.23 -7.47
N PRO A 59 -3.29 -5.46 -6.61
CA PRO A 59 -4.74 -5.42 -6.60
C PRO A 59 -5.28 -4.68 -7.83
N ALA A 60 -6.50 -5.04 -8.25
CA ALA A 60 -7.20 -4.33 -9.30
C ALA A 60 -7.63 -2.93 -8.81
N GLN A 61 -7.72 -1.96 -9.73
CA GLN A 61 -8.12 -0.58 -9.40
C GLN A 61 -9.49 -0.51 -8.69
N LEU A 62 -10.41 -1.41 -9.05
CA LEU A 62 -11.72 -1.50 -8.42
C LEU A 62 -11.65 -1.99 -6.97
N GLU A 63 -10.72 -2.90 -6.66
CA GLU A 63 -10.48 -3.38 -5.28
C GLU A 63 -9.85 -2.27 -4.43
N ILE A 64 -8.90 -1.51 -4.99
CA ILE A 64 -8.29 -0.35 -4.33
C ILE A 64 -9.38 0.66 -3.99
N THR A 65 -10.18 1.07 -4.98
CA THR A 65 -11.23 2.08 -4.79
C THR A 65 -12.29 1.62 -3.78
N GLY A 66 -12.77 0.38 -3.90
CA GLY A 66 -13.77 -0.18 -2.99
C GLY A 66 -13.24 -0.29 -1.55
N THR A 67 -12.00 -0.74 -1.41
CA THR A 67 -11.35 -0.83 -0.10
C THR A 67 -11.06 0.55 0.49
N ARG A 68 -10.63 1.53 -0.31
CA ARG A 68 -10.43 2.91 0.15
C ARG A 68 -11.71 3.47 0.76
N MET A 69 -12.85 3.30 0.09
CA MET A 69 -14.15 3.75 0.60
C MET A 69 -14.53 3.04 1.91
N ALA A 70 -14.28 1.73 2.00
CA ALA A 70 -14.55 0.97 3.22
C ALA A 70 -13.64 1.40 4.38
N VAL A 71 -12.35 1.64 4.12
CA VAL A 71 -11.40 2.18 5.09
C VAL A 71 -11.80 3.58 5.54
N GLN A 72 -12.20 4.46 4.62
CA GLN A 72 -12.69 5.80 4.96
C GLN A 72 -13.90 5.71 5.89
N ALA A 73 -14.91 4.91 5.52
CA ALA A 73 -16.11 4.70 6.32
C ALA A 73 -15.76 4.13 7.70
N PHE A 74 -14.89 3.12 7.76
CA PHE A 74 -14.39 2.55 9.01
C PHE A 74 -13.76 3.63 9.88
N CYS A 75 -12.77 4.36 9.37
CA CYS A 75 -12.04 5.38 10.12
C CYS A 75 -12.90 6.54 10.60
N GLN A 76 -14.01 6.85 9.91
CA GLN A 76 -14.93 7.90 10.30
C GLN A 76 -16.03 7.44 11.27
N THR A 77 -16.30 6.13 11.39
CA THR A 77 -17.47 5.63 12.14
C THR A 77 -17.13 4.65 13.26
N VAL A 78 -16.32 3.63 12.98
CA VAL A 78 -16.04 2.51 13.90
C VAL A 78 -14.62 2.58 14.44
N GLY A 79 -13.68 2.94 13.58
CA GLY A 79 -12.26 3.05 13.89
C GLY A 79 -11.97 4.24 14.81
N LYS A 80 -10.90 4.10 15.60
CA LYS A 80 -10.32 5.20 16.38
C LYS A 80 -9.26 5.89 15.54
N GLN A 81 -8.84 7.08 15.95
CA GLN A 81 -7.75 7.82 15.28
C GLN A 81 -6.46 7.00 15.13
N ASP A 82 -6.13 6.16 16.11
CA ASP A 82 -4.96 5.28 16.10
C ASP A 82 -5.23 3.87 15.55
N SER A 83 -6.48 3.54 15.18
CA SER A 83 -6.78 2.29 14.48
C SER A 83 -6.04 2.22 13.15
N LYS A 84 -5.57 1.04 12.79
CA LYS A 84 -4.85 0.80 11.55
C LYS A 84 -5.84 0.50 10.43
N ILE A 85 -5.53 0.93 9.20
CA ILE A 85 -6.45 0.75 8.08
C ILE A 85 -6.67 -0.72 7.71
N LYS A 86 -5.73 -1.64 8.01
CA LYS A 86 -5.93 -3.09 7.81
C LYS A 86 -7.01 -3.72 8.69
N GLU A 87 -7.43 -3.02 9.74
CA GLU A 87 -8.55 -3.45 10.59
C GLU A 87 -9.91 -3.17 9.93
N ALA A 88 -9.95 -2.33 8.88
CA ALA A 88 -11.18 -2.05 8.14
C ALA A 88 -11.58 -3.25 7.27
N PRO A 89 -12.90 -3.42 6.99
CA PRO A 89 -13.34 -4.37 5.97
C PRO A 89 -12.70 -4.02 4.62
N HIS A 90 -12.11 -5.01 3.96
CA HIS A 90 -11.43 -4.84 2.69
C HIS A 90 -11.63 -6.06 1.79
N LEU A 91 -11.47 -5.84 0.48
CA LEU A 91 -11.61 -6.89 -0.53
C LEU A 91 -10.29 -7.65 -0.63
N SER A 92 -10.14 -8.73 0.15
CA SER A 92 -9.00 -9.67 0.11
C SER A 92 -9.21 -10.82 -0.87
#